data_AF-A0A7V8YH40-F1
#
_entry.id   AF-A0A7V8YH40-F1
#
_cell.length_a   1.000
_cell.length_b   1.000
_cell.length_c   1.000
_cell.angle_alpha   90.00
_cell.angle_beta   90.00
_cell.angle_gamma   90.00
#
_symmetry.space_group_name_H-M   'P 1'
#
loop_
_entity.id
_entity.type
_entity.pdbx_description
1 polymer ?
#
loop_
_entity_poly.entity_id
_entity_poly.type
_entity_poly.pdbx_seq_one_letter_code
_entity_poly.pdbx_strand_id
1 'polypeptide(L)'
;MRLRVRVRGDQLSVIDSHLVDGPLAQTTAFPGSNAYEVTFGERLLYAGALPDLGVQRSFDNPAGPTLQRGHHLTERDGFEFSARVPAHEQTADTLGGIRIILHRVKEEARTPRLGSQPLGQQFERELLSQRRGRRPPRVGVAHRDRCTGRADPDHLTPSAVHLPWMDAA
;
A
#
# COMPACT_ATOMS: atom_id res chain seq x y z
N MET A 1 10.48 -5.44 2.00
CA MET A 1 10.09 -4.02 2.18
C MET A 1 8.58 -3.90 2.15
N ARG A 2 8.01 -2.91 2.84
CA ARG A 2 6.58 -2.56 2.79
C ARG A 2 6.46 -1.10 2.35
N LEU A 3 5.61 -0.88 1.36
CA LEU A 3 5.26 0.41 0.79
C LEU A 3 3.85 0.77 1.25
N ARG A 4 3.65 2.00 1.72
CA ARG A 4 2.31 2.55 1.90
C ARG A 4 1.93 3.24 0.61
N VAL A 5 0.88 2.74 -0.03
CA VAL A 5 0.41 3.19 -1.33
C VAL A 5 -0.92 3.89 -1.14
N ARG A 6 -1.04 5.10 -1.66
CA ARG A 6 -2.29 5.85 -1.74
C ARG A 6 -2.89 5.68 -3.14
N VAL A 7 -4.17 5.37 -3.16
CA VAL A 7 -5.02 5.34 -4.36
C VAL A 7 -5.94 6.54 -4.32
N ARG A 8 -6.01 7.29 -5.41
CA ARG A 8 -7.01 8.34 -5.64
C ARG A 8 -7.42 8.32 -7.09
N GLY A 9 -8.69 8.06 -7.35
CA GLY A 9 -9.16 7.73 -8.70
C GLY A 9 -8.27 6.64 -9.30
N ASP A 10 -7.66 6.93 -10.44
CA ASP A 10 -6.83 5.98 -11.16
C ASP A 10 -5.32 6.07 -10.85
N GLN A 11 -4.94 6.94 -9.91
CA GLN A 11 -3.53 7.17 -9.56
C GLN A 11 -3.11 6.41 -8.31
N LEU A 12 -2.01 5.65 -8.45
CA LEU A 12 -1.26 5.05 -7.35
C LEU A 12 -0.05 5.92 -7.02
N SER A 13 0.16 6.24 -5.75
CA SER A 13 1.34 6.95 -5.27
C SER A 13 1.92 6.28 -4.02
N VAL A 14 3.24 6.09 -4.00
CA VAL A 14 3.93 5.63 -2.78
C VAL A 14 4.11 6.84 -1.86
N ILE A 15 3.61 6.74 -0.63
CA ILE A 15 3.68 7.82 0.36
C ILE A 15 4.63 7.51 1.52
N ASP A 16 4.97 6.24 1.73
CA ASP A 16 5.94 5.81 2.73
C ASP A 16 6.57 4.46 2.33
N SER A 17 7.78 4.20 2.80
CA SER A 17 8.52 2.96 2.56
C SER A 17 9.34 2.60 3.80
N HIS A 18 9.27 1.34 4.22
CA HIS A 18 10.11 0.83 5.29
C HIS A 18 10.55 -0.60 5.03
N LEU A 19 11.76 -0.91 5.47
CA LEU A 19 12.23 -2.28 5.49
C LEU A 19 11.47 -3.06 6.56
N VAL A 20 11.11 -4.30 6.24
CA VAL A 20 10.45 -5.21 7.17
C VAL A 20 11.16 -6.53 7.05
N ASP A 21 11.59 -7.04 8.20
CA ASP A 21 12.27 -8.33 8.29
C ASP A 21 11.28 -9.49 8.18
N GLY A 22 11.83 -10.66 7.83
CA GLY A 22 11.10 -11.91 7.73
C GLY A 22 10.74 -12.33 6.30
N PRO A 23 10.32 -13.60 6.15
CA PRO A 23 10.00 -14.17 4.85
C PRO A 23 8.78 -13.50 4.25
N LEU A 24 8.83 -13.29 2.94
CA LEU A 24 7.69 -12.77 2.20
C LEU A 24 6.84 -13.95 1.70
N ALA A 25 5.77 -14.28 2.45
CA ALA A 25 4.85 -15.35 2.08
C ALA A 25 4.03 -14.97 0.84
N GLN A 26 3.99 -15.87 -0.14
CA GLN A 26 3.27 -15.66 -1.39
C GLN A 26 1.79 -16.01 -1.21
N THR A 27 0.91 -15.07 -1.55
CA THR A 27 -0.54 -15.28 -1.55
C THR A 27 -0.95 -16.04 -2.81
N THR A 28 -1.74 -17.10 -2.67
CA THR A 28 -2.25 -17.89 -3.81
C THR A 28 -3.77 -17.86 -3.96
N ALA A 29 -4.46 -17.16 -3.05
CA ALA A 29 -5.90 -16.96 -3.07
C ALA A 29 -6.21 -15.46 -2.92
N PHE A 30 -7.09 -14.97 -3.79
CA PHE A 30 -7.51 -13.58 -3.87
C PHE A 30 -9.04 -13.53 -3.69
N PRO A 31 -9.51 -13.50 -2.43
CA PRO A 31 -10.93 -13.49 -2.13
C PRO A 31 -11.51 -12.09 -2.31
N GLY A 32 -12.34 -11.91 -3.34
CA GLY A 32 -13.18 -10.72 -3.56
C GLY A 32 -12.47 -9.36 -3.63
N SER A 33 -13.18 -8.36 -4.14
CA SER A 33 -12.79 -6.95 -4.14
C SER A 33 -11.52 -6.62 -4.94
N ASN A 34 -10.33 -6.71 -4.34
CA ASN A 34 -9.09 -6.24 -4.94
C ASN A 34 -7.89 -7.14 -4.63
N ALA A 35 -6.96 -7.16 -5.57
CA ALA A 35 -5.64 -7.77 -5.44
C ALA A 35 -4.61 -6.80 -6.00
N TYR A 36 -3.38 -6.85 -5.51
CA TYR A 36 -2.27 -6.13 -6.14
C TYR A 36 -1.16 -7.09 -6.54
N GLU A 37 -0.42 -6.70 -7.56
CA GLU A 37 0.83 -7.34 -7.94
C GLU A 37 1.99 -6.35 -7.94
N VAL A 38 3.18 -6.90 -7.80
CA VAL A 38 4.45 -6.22 -7.97
C VAL A 38 5.21 -6.95 -9.07
N THR A 39 5.61 -6.23 -10.11
CA THR A 39 6.32 -6.80 -11.25
C THR A 39 7.63 -6.07 -11.54
N PHE A 40 8.58 -6.75 -12.17
CA PHE A 40 9.74 -6.15 -12.84
C PHE A 40 9.71 -6.59 -14.30
N GLY A 41 9.40 -5.65 -15.19
CA GLY A 41 8.99 -6.00 -16.56
C GLY A 41 7.75 -6.90 -16.54
N GLU A 42 7.83 -8.04 -17.21
CA GLU A 42 6.76 -9.06 -17.27
C GLU A 42 6.90 -10.14 -16.19
N ARG A 43 7.85 -10.01 -15.26
CA ARG A 43 8.04 -10.97 -14.17
C ARG A 43 7.30 -10.53 -12.92
N LEU A 44 6.43 -11.38 -12.40
CA LEU A 44 5.80 -11.27 -11.09
C LEU A 44 6.85 -11.47 -10.00
N LEU A 45 7.00 -10.45 -9.14
CA LEU A 45 7.83 -10.50 -7.94
C LEU A 45 7.02 -10.85 -6.71
N TYR A 46 5.79 -10.33 -6.63
CA TYR A 46 4.90 -10.55 -5.51
C TYR A 46 3.44 -10.30 -5.88
N ALA A 47 2.52 -10.92 -5.14
CA ALA A 47 1.10 -10.70 -5.22
C ALA A 47 0.47 -10.75 -3.83
N GLY A 48 -0.53 -9.90 -3.58
CA GLY A 48 -1.27 -9.87 -2.32
C GLY A 48 -2.75 -9.58 -2.53
N ALA A 49 -3.59 -10.12 -1.65
CA ALA A 49 -5.01 -9.83 -1.59
C ALA A 49 -5.28 -8.58 -0.73
N LEU A 50 -6.27 -7.79 -1.12
CA LEU A 50 -6.72 -6.59 -0.39
C LEU A 50 -8.24 -6.69 -0.17
N PRO A 51 -8.68 -7.52 0.79
CA PRO A 51 -10.09 -7.58 1.14
C PRO A 51 -10.56 -6.22 1.65
N ASP A 52 -11.79 -5.84 1.30
CA ASP A 52 -12.47 -4.62 1.75
C ASP A 52 -11.79 -3.29 1.35
N LEU A 53 -10.90 -3.33 0.36
CA LEU A 53 -10.22 -2.13 -0.11
C LEU A 53 -11.21 -1.13 -0.72
N GLY A 54 -11.14 0.12 -0.23
CA GLY A 54 -12.01 1.22 -0.68
C GLY A 54 -13.39 1.26 -0.01
N VAL A 55 -13.66 0.36 0.93
CA VAL A 55 -14.93 0.33 1.68
C VAL A 55 -14.68 0.74 3.13
N GLN A 56 -15.43 1.72 3.61
CA GLN A 56 -15.51 2.04 5.03
C GLN A 56 -16.75 1.38 5.62
N ARG A 57 -16.57 0.52 6.62
CA ARG A 57 -17.68 -0.03 7.42
C ARG A 57 -17.84 0.80 8.69
N SER A 58 -19.03 1.35 8.93
CA SER A 58 -19.37 1.95 10.22
C SER A 58 -19.68 0.86 11.26
N PHE A 59 -19.45 1.20 12.52
CA PHE A 59 -19.94 0.40 13.64
C PHE A 59 -21.42 0.70 13.89
N ASP A 60 -22.16 -0.31 14.33
CA ASP A 60 -23.54 -0.15 14.76
C ASP A 60 -23.60 0.77 15.97
N ASN A 61 -24.51 1.75 15.94
CA ASN A 61 -24.89 2.54 17.09
C ASN A 61 -26.31 2.14 17.52
N PRO A 62 -26.47 1.05 18.30
CA PRO A 62 -27.79 0.55 18.68
C PRO A 62 -28.59 1.56 19.53
N ALA A 63 -27.91 2.44 20.25
CA ALA A 63 -28.52 3.54 21.02
C ALA A 63 -28.77 4.81 20.17
N GLY A 64 -28.34 4.82 18.90
CA GLY A 64 -28.44 5.96 18.00
C GLY A 64 -29.79 6.10 17.29
N PRO A 65 -29.92 7.16 16.46
CA PRO A 65 -31.04 7.33 15.53
C PRO A 65 -31.24 6.09 14.65
N THR A 66 -32.46 5.84 14.16
CA THR A 66 -32.80 4.62 13.38
C THR A 66 -31.84 4.38 12.22
N LEU A 67 -31.38 5.44 11.55
CA LEU A 67 -30.40 5.42 10.46
C LEU A 67 -28.96 5.08 10.90
N GLN A 68 -28.68 4.80 12.17
CA GLN A 68 -27.34 4.45 12.66
C GLN A 68 -27.33 3.09 13.38
N ARG A 69 -28.45 2.38 13.39
CA ARG A 69 -28.62 1.10 14.11
C ARG A 69 -28.12 -0.12 13.31
N GLY A 70 -27.42 0.09 12.19
CA GLY A 70 -26.84 -0.99 11.39
C GLY A 70 -25.54 -0.58 10.70
N HIS A 71 -24.85 -1.56 10.13
CA HIS A 71 -23.58 -1.35 9.44
C HIS A 71 -23.80 -0.58 8.15
N HIS A 72 -23.13 0.55 8.01
CA HIS A 72 -23.13 1.32 6.78
C HIS A 72 -21.81 1.09 6.07
N LEU A 73 -21.91 0.66 4.81
CA LEU A 73 -20.79 0.53 3.91
C LEU A 73 -20.79 1.76 3.01
N THR A 74 -19.70 2.53 3.03
CA THR A 74 -19.52 3.69 2.14
C THR A 74 -18.28 3.48 1.28
N GLU A 75 -18.42 3.64 -0.02
CA GLU A 75 -17.30 3.65 -0.95
C GLU A 75 -16.49 4.95 -0.79
N ARG A 76 -15.16 4.85 -0.88
CA ARG A 76 -14.25 5.99 -0.79
C ARG A 76 -13.53 6.24 -2.10
N ASP A 77 -13.52 7.50 -2.53
CA ASP A 77 -12.78 7.98 -3.71
C ASP A 77 -11.25 7.97 -3.55
N GLY A 78 -10.78 7.71 -2.33
CA GLY A 78 -9.38 7.54 -2.02
C GLY A 78 -9.15 6.68 -0.79
N PHE A 79 -8.17 5.80 -0.88
CA PHE A 79 -7.80 4.86 0.17
C PHE A 79 -6.30 4.58 0.13
N GLU A 80 -5.81 3.90 1.17
CA GLU A 80 -4.42 3.53 1.29
C GLU A 80 -4.31 2.04 1.60
N PHE A 81 -3.27 1.40 1.08
CA PHE A 81 -2.95 0.02 1.39
C PHE A 81 -1.44 -0.20 1.52
N SER A 82 -1.07 -1.34 2.09
CA SER A 82 0.33 -1.74 2.21
C SER A 82 0.69 -2.74 1.12
N ALA A 83 1.64 -2.38 0.25
CA ALA A 83 2.21 -3.29 -0.73
C ALA A 83 3.56 -3.84 -0.24
N ARG A 84 3.72 -5.16 -0.27
CA ARG A 84 5.01 -5.83 -0.01
C ARG A 84 5.82 -5.96 -1.30
N VAL A 85 7.10 -5.63 -1.21
CA VAL A 85 8.09 -5.79 -2.28
C VAL A 85 9.29 -6.57 -1.73
N PRO A 86 9.78 -7.62 -2.41
CA PRO A 86 11.01 -8.30 -2.00
C PRO A 86 12.16 -7.31 -1.91
N ALA A 87 12.88 -7.27 -0.78
CA ALA A 87 13.93 -6.27 -0.57
C ALA A 87 15.15 -6.51 -1.49
N HIS A 88 15.50 -7.78 -1.72
CA HIS A 88 16.64 -8.16 -2.58
C HIS A 88 16.42 -7.84 -4.06
N GLU A 89 15.17 -7.67 -4.49
CA GLU A 89 14.82 -7.28 -5.87
C GLU A 89 14.94 -5.77 -6.08
N GLN A 90 15.22 -4.98 -5.05
CA GLN A 90 15.31 -3.52 -5.12
C GLN A 90 16.76 -3.06 -5.07
N THR A 91 17.36 -2.99 -6.26
CA THR A 91 18.69 -2.42 -6.48
C THR A 91 18.53 -1.09 -7.23
N ALA A 92 19.62 -0.33 -7.35
CA ALA A 92 19.63 0.91 -8.15
C ALA A 92 19.16 0.65 -9.60
N ASP A 93 19.49 -0.51 -10.16
CA ASP A 93 19.18 -0.87 -11.54
C ASP A 93 17.73 -1.31 -11.72
N THR A 94 17.14 -1.97 -10.72
CA THR A 94 15.78 -2.53 -10.83
C THR A 94 14.69 -1.56 -10.35
N LEU A 95 15.02 -0.62 -9.47
CA LEU A 95 14.05 0.26 -8.81
C LEU A 95 13.16 1.02 -9.81
N GLY A 96 13.75 1.51 -10.91
CA GLY A 96 13.00 2.22 -11.96
C GLY A 96 12.07 1.35 -12.80
N GLY A 97 12.25 0.03 -12.77
CA GLY A 97 11.47 -0.96 -13.51
C GLY A 97 10.38 -1.65 -12.70
N ILE A 98 10.40 -1.53 -11.36
CA ILE A 98 9.39 -2.14 -10.50
C ILE A 98 8.06 -1.42 -10.65
N ARG A 99 6.98 -2.18 -10.82
CA ARG A 99 5.62 -1.67 -10.99
C ARG A 99 4.71 -2.30 -9.95
N ILE A 100 3.78 -1.50 -9.43
CA ILE A 100 2.67 -1.96 -8.60
C ILE A 100 1.40 -1.78 -9.41
N ILE A 101 0.62 -2.84 -9.56
CA ILE A 101 -0.63 -2.83 -10.32
C ILE A 101 -1.75 -3.29 -9.40
N LEU A 102 -2.84 -2.54 -9.39
CA LEU A 102 -4.06 -2.88 -8.66
C LEU A 102 -5.06 -3.54 -9.62
N HIS A 103 -5.64 -4.64 -9.17
CA HIS A 103 -6.64 -5.42 -9.90
C HIS A 103 -7.92 -5.48 -9.09
N ARG A 104 -9.06 -5.32 -9.76
CA ARG A 104 -10.36 -5.71 -9.22
C ARG A 104 -10.54 -7.20 -9.43
N VAL A 105 -10.89 -7.92 -8.36
CA VAL A 105 -11.26 -9.34 -8.41
C VAL A 105 -12.77 -9.42 -8.62
N LYS A 106 -13.23 -10.15 -9.63
CA LYS A 106 -14.67 -10.26 -9.92
C LYS A 106 -15.43 -11.00 -8.82
N GLU A 107 -14.93 -12.16 -8.41
CA GLU A 107 -15.51 -13.00 -7.36
C GLU A 107 -14.41 -13.59 -6.48
N GLU A 108 -13.68 -14.58 -6.99
CA GLU A 108 -12.53 -15.21 -6.34
C GLU A 108 -11.53 -15.61 -7.44
N ALA A 109 -10.24 -15.50 -7.15
CA ALA A 109 -9.19 -16.11 -7.96
C ALA A 109 -8.28 -16.92 -7.05
N ARG A 110 -8.00 -18.18 -7.40
CA ARG A 110 -7.08 -19.01 -6.63
C ARG A 110 -6.31 -19.98 -7.50
N THR A 111 -5.12 -20.33 -7.04
CA THR A 111 -4.28 -21.35 -7.66
C THR A 111 -3.55 -22.15 -6.58
N PRO A 112 -3.19 -23.43 -6.81
CA PRO A 112 -2.26 -24.13 -5.93
C PRO A 112 -0.88 -23.46 -5.88
N ARG A 113 -0.46 -22.83 -6.99
CA ARG A 113 0.84 -22.16 -7.10
C ARG A 113 0.78 -21.01 -8.10
N LEU A 114 1.33 -19.86 -7.72
CA LEU A 114 1.53 -18.75 -8.63
C LEU A 114 2.72 -18.99 -9.54
N GLY A 115 2.52 -18.74 -10.83
CA GLY A 115 3.59 -18.64 -11.83
C GLY A 115 4.34 -17.31 -11.74
N SER A 116 5.33 -17.15 -12.61
CA SER A 116 6.14 -15.94 -12.73
C SER A 116 5.53 -14.87 -13.65
N GLN A 117 4.42 -15.15 -14.31
CA GLN A 117 3.75 -14.19 -15.19
C GLN A 117 2.87 -13.21 -14.39
N PRO A 118 2.50 -12.03 -14.93
CA PRO A 118 1.61 -11.11 -14.24
C PRO A 118 0.26 -11.77 -13.90
N LEU A 119 -0.34 -11.37 -12.77
CA LEU A 119 -1.65 -11.87 -12.32
C LEU A 119 -2.73 -11.68 -13.37
N GLY A 120 -2.74 -10.55 -14.08
CA GLY A 120 -3.71 -10.30 -15.15
C GLY A 120 -3.62 -11.29 -16.32
N GLN A 121 -2.47 -11.96 -16.51
CA GLN A 121 -2.30 -13.03 -17.48
C GLN A 121 -2.68 -14.40 -16.89
N GLN A 122 -2.33 -14.64 -15.62
CA GLN A 122 -2.65 -15.90 -14.93
C GLN A 122 -4.16 -16.06 -14.64
N PHE A 123 -4.86 -14.94 -14.43
CA PHE A 123 -6.27 -14.87 -14.02
C PHE A 123 -7.04 -13.88 -14.90
N GLU A 124 -6.84 -13.95 -16.22
CA GLU A 124 -7.43 -13.02 -17.19
C GLU A 124 -8.96 -12.95 -17.10
N ARG A 125 -9.61 -14.04 -16.69
CA ARG A 125 -11.06 -14.12 -16.59
C ARG A 125 -11.57 -13.53 -15.28
N GLU A 126 -10.80 -13.63 -14.22
CA GLU A 126 -11.20 -13.29 -12.85
C GLU A 126 -10.75 -11.87 -12.45
N LEU A 127 -9.71 -11.34 -13.08
CA LEU A 127 -9.13 -10.05 -12.74
C LEU A 127 -9.38 -8.99 -13.81
N LEU A 128 -9.63 -7.77 -13.34
CA LEU A 128 -9.67 -6.57 -14.16
C LEU A 128 -8.62 -5.60 -13.64
N SER A 129 -7.60 -5.31 -14.44
CA SER A 129 -6.62 -4.30 -14.06
C SER A 129 -7.28 -2.93 -13.97
N GLN A 130 -7.12 -2.25 -12.84
CA GLN A 130 -7.51 -0.86 -12.71
C GLN A 130 -6.46 -0.02 -13.44
N ARG A 131 -6.67 0.19 -14.75
CA ARG A 131 -5.86 1.07 -15.57
C ARG A 131 -6.69 2.23 -16.08
N ARG A 132 -6.42 3.43 -15.59
CA ARG A 132 -6.49 4.65 -16.40
C ARG A 132 -5.34 5.60 -16.02
N GLY A 133 -4.57 6.01 -17.03
CA GLY A 133 -3.77 7.24 -16.98
C GLY A 133 -2.38 7.23 -16.34
N ARG A 134 -1.38 6.92 -17.19
CA ARG A 134 0.02 7.42 -17.23
C ARG A 134 0.96 7.27 -16.01
N ARG A 135 2.11 6.66 -16.37
CA ARG A 135 3.47 6.62 -15.78
C ARG A 135 3.56 6.30 -14.27
N PRO A 136 4.26 5.22 -13.89
CA PRO A 136 4.38 4.82 -12.49
C PRO A 136 5.05 5.92 -11.67
N PRO A 137 4.67 6.09 -10.39
CA PRO A 137 5.39 6.96 -9.47
C PRO A 137 6.83 6.49 -9.38
N ARG A 138 7.79 7.40 -9.55
CA ARG A 138 9.18 7.14 -9.18
C ARG A 138 9.18 6.92 -7.67
N VAL A 139 9.58 5.73 -7.23
CA VAL A 139 9.85 5.48 -5.81
C VAL A 139 11.10 6.28 -5.45
N GLY A 140 10.90 7.54 -5.04
CA GLY A 140 11.94 8.32 -4.39
C GLY A 140 12.15 7.74 -3.01
N VAL A 141 13.22 6.98 -2.84
CA VAL A 141 13.66 6.56 -1.50
C VAL A 141 14.01 7.84 -0.76
N ALA A 142 13.28 8.14 0.32
CA ALA A 142 13.69 9.17 1.25
C ALA A 142 15.10 8.84 1.73
N HIS A 143 16.05 9.71 1.39
CA HIS A 143 17.43 9.59 1.80
C HIS A 143 17.44 9.63 3.34
N ARG A 144 17.69 8.48 3.98
CA ARG A 144 18.05 8.50 5.40
C ARG A 144 19.46 9.06 5.46
N ASP A 145 19.55 10.31 5.88
CA ASP A 145 20.80 10.87 6.36
C ASP A 145 21.39 9.93 7.42
N ARG A 146 22.63 9.52 7.17
CA ARG A 146 23.43 8.78 8.14
C ARG A 146 23.68 9.69 9.33
N CYS A 147 22.99 9.45 10.44
CA CYS A 147 23.50 9.87 11.74
C CYS A 147 24.71 8.99 12.09
N THR A 148 25.89 9.33 11.57
CA THR A 148 27.17 8.93 12.15
C THR A 148 27.65 10.07 13.05
N GLY A 149 27.37 9.95 14.35
CA GLY A 149 27.94 10.79 15.41
C GLY A 149 27.70 10.07 16.73
N ARG A 150 28.55 9.10 17.08
CA ARG A 150 29.58 9.22 18.11
C ARG A 150 29.06 9.98 19.34
N ALA A 151 28.80 9.21 20.39
CA ALA A 151 28.44 9.72 21.71
C ALA A 151 29.54 10.64 22.24
N ASP A 152 29.12 11.82 22.70
CA ASP A 152 29.88 12.64 23.63
C ASP A 152 28.91 13.01 24.78
N PRO A 153 29.17 12.60 26.02
CA PRO A 153 28.35 12.93 27.17
C PRO A 153 28.94 14.18 27.82
N ASP A 154 28.31 15.33 27.64
CA ASP A 154 28.26 16.44 28.60
C ASP A 154 27.73 17.69 27.90
N HIS A 155 26.50 18.08 28.23
CA HIS A 155 26.17 19.42 28.72
C HIS A 155 24.65 19.61 28.80
N LEU A 156 24.23 19.92 30.03
CA LEU A 156 22.91 20.39 30.41
C LEU A 156 22.66 21.81 29.86
N THR A 157 21.49 22.06 29.27
CA THR A 157 20.55 23.15 29.63
C THR A 157 19.30 23.11 28.74
N PRO A 158 18.09 23.38 29.29
CA PRO A 158 16.86 23.38 28.51
C PRO A 158 16.60 24.77 27.92
N SER A 159 16.56 24.89 26.59
CA SER A 159 15.96 26.05 25.92
C SER A 159 14.50 25.76 25.61
N ALA A 160 13.62 26.57 26.20
CA ALA A 160 12.20 26.59 25.95
C ALA A 160 11.91 26.93 24.47
N VAL A 161 11.09 26.11 23.82
CA VAL A 161 10.49 26.44 22.52
C VAL A 161 9.08 26.97 22.77
N HIS A 162 8.95 28.26 22.48
CA HIS A 162 7.72 29.04 22.45
C HIS A 162 6.87 28.60 21.24
N LEU A 163 5.62 28.19 21.47
CA LEU A 163 4.63 27.89 20.43
C LEU A 163 3.57 29.01 20.44
N PRO A 164 3.57 29.93 19.47
CA PRO A 164 2.40 30.76 19.21
C PRO A 164 1.51 30.03 18.19
N TRP A 165 0.19 30.05 18.45
CA TRP A 165 -0.95 29.96 17.51
C TRP A 165 -2.10 29.13 18.10
N MET A 166 -2.71 29.68 19.15
CA MET A 166 -4.14 29.55 19.43
C MET A 166 -4.65 30.98 19.72
N ASP A 167 -5.52 31.47 18.82
CA ASP A 167 -6.76 32.20 19.11
C ASP A 167 -7.10 33.33 18.12
N ALA A 168 -8.42 33.47 17.94
CA ALA A 168 -9.23 34.42 17.17
C ALA A 168 -9.49 34.03 15.70
N ALA A 169 -10.74 33.83 15.25
CA ALA A 169 -12.02 34.36 15.71
C ALA A 169 -13.18 33.36 15.51
#